data_AF-A0A6P0I733-F1
#
_entry.id   AF-A0A6P0I733-F1
#
_cell.length_a   1.000
_cell.length_b   1.000
_cell.length_c   1.000
_cell.angle_alpha   90.00
_cell.angle_beta   90.00
_cell.angle_gamma   90.00
#
_symmetry.space_group_name_H-M   'P 1'
#
loop_
_entity.id
_entity.type
_entity.pdbx_description
1 polymer ?
#
loop_
_entity_poly.entity_id
_entity_poly.type
_entity_poly.pdbx_seq_one_letter_code
_entity_poly.pdbx_strand_id
1 'polypeptide(L)'
;MWEYVTIDHQTVLVTEYNIEPGDTLKGLILAEIAYGYGVVTILYQKPPNESKLMPSDDIKLAVGDRLIVLATINGLKRIENGEIKQPTWQIMIESAPSEYAIFQGANEIVGISGCSINQARELMNNLPGILPKPLYKHQAQRLLITLKKAFVKARLIINN
;
A
#
# COMPACT_ATOMS: atom_id res chain seq x y z
N MET A 1 -7.73 -3.26 27.33
CA MET A 1 -7.77 -4.73 27.45
C MET A 1 -7.14 -5.25 26.16
N TRP A 2 -6.01 -5.96 26.24
CA TRP A 2 -5.33 -6.47 25.04
C TRP A 2 -5.95 -7.82 24.70
N GLU A 3 -6.59 -7.93 23.55
CA GLU A 3 -7.05 -9.22 23.03
C GLU A 3 -5.92 -9.83 22.18
N TYR A 4 -5.65 -11.12 22.41
CA TYR A 4 -4.64 -11.87 21.67
C TYR A 4 -5.26 -13.14 21.09
N VAL A 5 -4.75 -13.55 19.94
CA VAL A 5 -5.08 -14.79 19.26
C VAL A 5 -3.78 -15.53 18.98
N THR A 6 -3.75 -16.84 19.20
CA THR A 6 -2.58 -17.64 18.79
C THR A 6 -2.85 -18.22 17.42
N ILE A 7 -2.00 -17.91 16.44
CA ILE A 7 -2.07 -18.44 15.07
C ILE A 7 -0.71 -19.08 14.77
N ASP A 8 -0.70 -20.37 14.44
CA ASP A 8 0.52 -21.13 14.09
C ASP A 8 1.69 -20.94 15.09
N HIS A 9 1.40 -21.13 16.37
CA HIS A 9 2.37 -20.97 17.49
C HIS A 9 2.94 -19.56 17.66
N GLN A 10 2.38 -18.55 16.98
CA GLN A 10 2.71 -17.14 17.17
C GLN A 10 1.57 -16.41 17.86
N THR A 11 1.90 -15.60 18.86
CA THR A 11 0.96 -14.67 19.47
C THR A 11 0.71 -13.50 18.52
N VAL A 12 -0.52 -13.40 18.04
CA VAL A 12 -1.03 -12.28 17.27
C VAL A 12 -1.83 -11.40 18.23
N LEU A 13 -1.49 -10.13 18.25
CA LEU A 13 -2.14 -9.10 19.07
C LEU A 13 -3.13 -8.34 18.21
N VAL A 14 -4.27 -8.00 18.80
CA VAL A 14 -5.20 -7.01 18.25
C VAL A 14 -4.83 -5.66 18.87
N THR A 15 -4.44 -4.69 18.05
CA THR A 15 -4.00 -3.37 18.52
C THR A 15 -4.72 -2.27 17.78
N GLU A 16 -5.20 -1.29 18.55
CA GLU A 16 -5.81 -0.08 18.03
C GLU A 16 -4.75 1.02 17.91
N TYR A 17 -4.78 1.72 16.77
CA TYR A 17 -3.97 2.91 16.51
C TYR A 17 -4.89 4.09 16.15
N ASN A 18 -4.65 5.24 16.76
CA ASN A 18 -5.20 6.52 16.34
C ASN A 18 -4.05 7.32 15.73
N ILE A 19 -4.20 7.79 14.49
CA ILE A 19 -3.11 8.46 13.78
C ILE A 19 -3.00 9.91 14.29
N GLU A 20 -1.89 10.20 14.95
CA GLU A 20 -1.58 11.49 15.55
C GLU A 20 -0.64 12.33 14.68
N PRO A 21 -0.58 13.67 14.91
CA PRO A 21 0.44 14.50 14.30
C PRO A 21 1.84 14.06 14.71
N GLY A 22 2.63 13.59 13.74
CA GLY A 22 4.02 13.16 13.97
C GLY A 22 4.24 11.66 13.81
N ASP A 23 3.15 10.88 13.72
CA ASP A 23 3.25 9.43 13.52
C ASP A 23 3.93 9.05 12.21
N THR A 24 4.72 7.98 12.29
CA THR A 24 5.43 7.37 11.15
C THR A 24 4.48 6.71 10.15
N LEU A 25 3.26 6.39 10.57
CA LEU A 25 2.22 5.79 9.73
C LEU A 25 1.50 6.83 8.84
N LYS A 26 1.53 8.12 9.21
CA LYS A 26 0.84 9.18 8.50
C LYS A 26 1.32 9.26 7.05
N GLY A 27 0.37 9.25 6.12
CA GLY A 27 0.65 9.40 4.68
C GLY A 27 1.11 8.12 3.99
N LEU A 28 1.26 7.01 4.70
CA LEU A 28 1.42 5.69 4.10
C LEU A 28 0.06 5.17 3.61
N ILE A 29 0.07 4.36 2.56
CA ILE A 29 -1.09 3.53 2.23
C ILE A 29 -1.10 2.23 3.04
N LEU A 30 -2.28 1.63 3.24
CA LEU A 30 -2.41 0.41 4.03
C LEU A 30 -1.55 -0.75 3.49
N ALA A 31 -1.34 -0.88 2.17
CA ALA A 31 -0.38 -1.83 1.61
C ALA A 31 1.04 -1.65 2.19
N GLU A 32 1.51 -0.41 2.33
CA GLU A 32 2.85 -0.16 2.87
C GLU A 32 2.95 -0.53 4.34
N ILE A 33 1.86 -0.37 5.09
CA ILE A 33 1.80 -0.77 6.49
C ILE A 33 1.81 -2.29 6.58
N ALA A 34 0.96 -2.95 5.79
CA ALA A 34 0.82 -4.38 5.80
C ALA A 34 2.12 -5.09 5.43
N TYR A 35 2.69 -4.76 4.28
CA TYR A 35 3.90 -5.42 3.77
C TYR A 35 5.19 -4.85 4.37
N GLY A 36 5.18 -3.56 4.74
CA GLY A 36 6.32 -2.89 5.34
C GLY A 36 6.56 -3.32 6.77
N TYR A 37 5.53 -3.29 7.62
CA TYR A 37 5.65 -3.67 9.03
C TYR A 37 5.34 -5.15 9.30
N GLY A 38 4.68 -5.85 8.37
CA GLY A 38 4.30 -7.25 8.55
C GLY A 38 3.08 -7.38 9.47
N VAL A 39 2.09 -6.51 9.27
CA VAL A 39 0.83 -6.47 10.03
C VAL A 39 -0.34 -6.59 9.08
N VAL A 40 -1.55 -6.77 9.60
CA VAL A 40 -2.78 -6.81 8.79
C VAL A 40 -3.80 -5.84 9.36
N THR A 41 -4.22 -4.86 8.58
CA THR A 41 -5.32 -3.97 8.99
C THR A 41 -6.65 -4.70 8.82
N ILE A 42 -7.37 -4.88 9.92
CA ILE A 42 -8.68 -5.55 9.92
C ILE A 42 -9.85 -4.57 9.99
N LEU A 43 -9.59 -3.36 10.51
CA LEU A 43 -10.57 -2.28 10.55
C LEU A 43 -9.87 -0.95 10.28
N TYR A 44 -10.49 -0.13 9.43
CA TYR A 44 -10.14 1.27 9.22
C TYR A 44 -11.36 2.15 9.46
N GLN A 45 -11.16 3.29 10.10
CA GLN A 45 -12.19 4.29 10.30
C GLN A 45 -11.62 5.68 10.06
N LYS A 46 -12.37 6.52 9.34
CA LYS A 46 -12.13 7.95 9.23
C LYS A 46 -13.26 8.70 9.90
N PRO A 47 -13.16 9.05 11.19
CA PRO A 47 -14.23 9.70 11.91
C PRO A 47 -14.73 10.98 11.20
N PRO A 48 -16.04 11.26 11.23
CA PRO A 48 -17.10 10.50 11.89
C PRO A 48 -17.68 9.35 11.02
N ASN A 49 -17.04 8.97 9.91
CA ASN A 49 -17.59 7.98 8.99
C ASN A 49 -17.63 6.57 9.59
N GLU A 50 -18.42 5.70 8.96
CA GLU A 50 -18.52 4.28 9.28
C GLU A 50 -17.17 3.57 9.16
N SER A 51 -16.98 2.56 10.03
CA SER A 51 -15.82 1.69 10.01
C SER A 51 -15.89 0.72 8.82
N LYS A 52 -14.76 0.55 8.13
CA LYS A 52 -14.57 -0.44 7.08
C LYS A 52 -13.84 -1.66 7.64
N LEU A 53 -14.53 -2.80 7.67
CA LEU A 53 -13.91 -4.10 7.94
C LEU A 53 -13.17 -4.58 6.69
N MET A 54 -11.99 -5.17 6.88
CA MET A 54 -11.10 -5.62 5.80
C MET A 54 -10.92 -4.53 4.72
N PRO A 55 -10.39 -3.36 5.10
CA PRO A 55 -10.27 -2.22 4.19
C PRO A 55 -9.39 -2.53 2.98
N SER A 56 -9.60 -1.79 1.88
CA SER A 56 -8.68 -1.83 0.75
C SER A 56 -7.30 -1.32 1.17
N ASP A 57 -6.27 -2.04 0.74
CA ASP A 57 -4.85 -1.67 0.85
C ASP A 57 -4.51 -0.30 0.23
N ASP A 58 -5.36 0.22 -0.66
CA ASP A 58 -5.13 1.47 -1.39
C ASP A 58 -5.46 2.72 -0.54
N ILE A 59 -6.01 2.54 0.66
CA ILE A 59 -6.36 3.66 1.54
C ILE A 59 -5.09 4.32 2.08
N LYS A 60 -4.97 5.63 1.87
CA LYS A 60 -3.92 6.48 2.43
C LYS A 60 -4.33 7.02 3.79
N LEU A 61 -3.49 6.84 4.80
CA LEU A 61 -3.76 7.32 6.15
C LEU A 61 -3.55 8.83 6.30
N ALA A 62 -4.47 9.44 7.03
CA ALA A 62 -4.38 10.82 7.47
C ALA A 62 -4.44 10.91 9.01
N VAL A 63 -4.01 12.06 9.55
CA VAL A 63 -4.18 12.37 10.98
C VAL A 63 -5.67 12.33 11.33
N GLY A 64 -5.97 11.72 12.47
CA GLY A 64 -7.32 11.49 12.97
C GLY A 64 -7.97 10.19 12.48
N ASP A 65 -7.35 9.48 11.54
CA ASP A 65 -7.80 8.14 11.16
C ASP A 65 -7.55 7.14 12.30
N ARG A 66 -8.38 6.11 12.38
CA ARG A 66 -8.31 5.03 13.37
C ARG A 66 -8.16 3.68 12.67
N LEU A 67 -7.33 2.82 13.24
CA LEU A 67 -7.02 1.50 12.73
C LEU A 67 -7.13 0.44 13.83
N ILE A 68 -7.55 -0.75 13.45
CA ILE A 68 -7.30 -1.96 14.23
C ILE A 68 -6.47 -2.90 13.36
N VAL A 69 -5.33 -3.33 13.91
CA VAL A 69 -4.39 -4.22 13.23
C VAL A 69 -4.21 -5.53 13.99
N LEU A 70 -4.01 -6.60 13.24
CA LEU A 70 -3.46 -7.86 13.70
C LEU A 70 -1.95 -7.84 13.46
N ALA A 71 -1.18 -8.05 14.52
CA ALA A 71 0.27 -7.97 14.43
C ALA A 71 0.95 -8.94 15.40
N THR A 72 2.11 -9.45 15.01
CA THR A 72 3.02 -10.06 15.98
C THR A 72 3.69 -8.96 16.81
N ILE A 73 4.27 -9.32 17.96
CA ILE A 73 5.09 -8.38 18.77
C ILE A 73 6.19 -7.72 17.92
N ASN A 74 6.81 -8.47 17.00
CA ASN A 74 7.83 -7.91 16.11
C ASN A 74 7.24 -6.91 15.13
N GLY A 75 6.05 -7.16 14.58
CA GLY A 75 5.36 -6.20 13.72
C GLY A 75 5.04 -4.90 14.45
N LEU A 76 4.52 -4.98 15.68
CA LEU A 76 4.26 -3.81 16.52
C LEU A 76 5.54 -3.04 16.84
N LYS A 77 6.61 -3.70 17.31
CA LYS A 77 7.89 -3.04 17.59
C LYS A 77 8.42 -2.24 16.41
N ARG A 78 8.28 -2.79 15.20
CA ARG A 78 8.72 -2.08 13.99
C ARG A 78 7.87 -0.85 13.69
N ILE A 79 6.56 -0.89 13.95
CA ILE A 79 5.69 0.30 13.86
C ILE A 79 6.17 1.36 14.85
N GLU A 80 6.31 1.00 16.13
CA GLU A 80 6.71 1.93 17.19
C GLU A 80 8.08 2.57 16.93
N ASN A 81 9.01 1.82 16.33
CA ASN A 81 10.34 2.31 15.98
C ASN A 81 10.40 2.99 14.60
N GLY A 82 9.34 2.96 13.80
CA GLY A 82 9.36 3.44 12.41
C GLY A 82 10.23 2.60 11.45
N GLU A 83 10.50 1.34 11.78
CA GLU A 83 11.39 0.43 11.04
C GLU A 83 10.68 -0.29 9.88
N ILE A 84 10.32 0.48 8.85
CA ILE A 84 9.66 -0.05 7.66
C ILE A 84 10.63 -0.86 6.78
N LYS A 85 10.19 -2.04 6.32
CA LYS A 85 10.97 -2.87 5.38
C LYS A 85 10.92 -2.20 4.03
N GLN A 86 12.06 -1.96 3.39
CA GLN A 86 12.03 -1.27 2.10
C GLN A 86 11.46 -2.15 0.98
N PRO A 87 10.62 -1.60 0.09
CA PRO A 87 10.16 -2.30 -1.10
C PRO A 87 11.29 -2.41 -2.13
N THR A 88 11.34 -3.53 -2.86
CA THR A 88 12.45 -3.85 -3.77
C THR A 88 12.01 -4.21 -5.19
N TRP A 89 10.70 -4.39 -5.44
CA TRP A 89 10.22 -4.83 -6.74
C TRP A 89 9.98 -3.63 -7.66
N GLN A 90 10.67 -3.62 -8.79
CA GLN A 90 10.57 -2.57 -9.79
C GLN A 90 9.65 -2.98 -10.95
N ILE A 91 8.93 -2.01 -11.50
CA ILE A 91 8.00 -2.21 -12.61
C ILE A 91 8.36 -1.29 -13.76
N MET A 92 8.51 -1.86 -14.95
CA MET A 92 8.57 -1.13 -16.22
C MET A 92 7.16 -1.10 -16.82
N ILE A 93 6.67 0.10 -17.13
CA ILE A 93 5.45 0.31 -17.90
C ILE A 93 5.85 0.57 -19.35
N GLU A 94 5.38 -0.26 -20.27
CA GLU A 94 5.88 -0.32 -21.64
C GLU A 94 5.02 0.51 -22.59
N SER A 95 3.69 0.38 -22.51
CA SER A 95 2.79 1.02 -23.47
C SER A 95 1.34 1.03 -22.98
N ALA A 96 0.58 2.03 -23.42
CA ALA A 96 -0.88 2.11 -23.28
C ALA A 96 -1.50 2.51 -24.63
N PRO A 97 -2.52 1.79 -25.15
CA PRO A 97 -2.99 1.97 -26.53
C PRO A 97 -3.97 3.13 -26.72
N SER A 98 -4.44 3.79 -25.65
CA SER A 98 -5.45 4.84 -25.73
C SER A 98 -5.35 5.84 -24.58
N GLU A 99 -5.94 7.02 -24.76
CA GLU A 99 -6.08 8.01 -23.68
C GLU A 99 -6.84 7.45 -22.47
N TYR A 100 -7.84 6.59 -22.71
CA TYR A 100 -8.54 5.88 -21.65
C TYR A 100 -7.60 4.96 -20.86
N ALA A 101 -6.75 4.18 -21.54
CA ALA A 101 -5.77 3.32 -20.88
C ALA A 101 -4.71 4.13 -20.12
N ILE A 102 -4.28 5.27 -20.65
CA ILE A 102 -3.39 6.23 -19.97
C ILE A 102 -4.04 6.75 -18.68
N PHE A 103 -5.29 7.20 -18.76
CA PHE A 103 -6.03 7.73 -17.63
C PHE A 103 -6.28 6.67 -16.55
N GLN A 104 -6.80 5.50 -16.93
CA GLN A 104 -7.04 4.41 -15.98
C GLN A 104 -5.73 3.91 -15.38
N GLY A 105 -4.70 3.71 -16.20
CA GLY A 105 -3.38 3.31 -15.71
C GLY A 105 -2.82 4.27 -14.66
N ALA A 106 -2.95 5.58 -14.85
CA ALA A 106 -2.52 6.56 -13.87
C ALA A 106 -3.27 6.44 -12.53
N ASN A 107 -4.59 6.19 -12.55
CA ASN A 107 -5.38 5.99 -11.33
C ASN A 107 -4.97 4.72 -10.58
N GLU A 108 -4.75 3.63 -11.31
CA GLU A 108 -4.33 2.35 -10.73
C GLU A 108 -2.92 2.43 -10.12
N ILE A 109 -2.02 3.17 -10.76
CA ILE A 109 -0.71 3.49 -10.19
C ILE A 109 -0.89 4.23 -8.86
N VAL A 110 -1.69 5.30 -8.81
CA VAL A 110 -1.88 6.08 -7.56
C VAL A 110 -2.41 5.20 -6.43
N GLY A 111 -3.51 4.47 -6.67
CA GLY A 111 -4.16 3.67 -5.65
C GLY A 111 -3.22 2.58 -5.11
N ILE A 112 -2.60 1.82 -6.01
CA ILE A 112 -1.83 0.65 -5.60
C ILE A 112 -0.44 1.03 -5.10
N SER A 113 0.23 2.05 -5.67
CA SER A 113 1.62 2.40 -5.30
C SER A 113 1.74 3.49 -4.23
N GLY A 114 0.69 4.29 -4.05
CA GLY A 114 0.74 5.50 -3.22
C GLY A 114 1.51 6.67 -3.85
N CYS A 115 1.94 6.54 -5.12
CA CYS A 115 2.53 7.65 -5.88
C CYS A 115 1.54 8.82 -5.99
N SER A 116 2.07 10.04 -6.17
CA SER A 116 1.22 11.18 -6.48
C SER A 116 0.60 11.05 -7.87
N ILE A 117 -0.59 11.63 -8.06
CA ILE A 117 -1.25 11.65 -9.37
C ILE A 117 -0.40 12.35 -10.44
N ASN A 118 0.39 13.35 -10.06
CA ASN A 118 1.27 14.06 -10.99
C ASN A 118 2.36 13.11 -11.51
N GLN A 119 3.05 12.39 -10.62
CA GLN A 119 4.05 11.39 -11.01
C GLN A 119 3.45 10.27 -11.87
N ALA A 120 2.25 9.79 -11.52
CA ALA A 120 1.58 8.74 -12.26
C ALA A 120 1.20 9.19 -13.68
N ARG A 121 0.64 10.40 -13.83
CA ARG A 121 0.29 10.97 -15.13
C ARG A 121 1.51 11.26 -15.99
N GLU A 122 2.55 11.83 -15.38
CA GLU A 122 3.81 12.10 -16.06
C GLU A 122 4.43 10.81 -16.60
N LEU A 123 4.46 9.74 -15.82
CA LEU A 123 4.90 8.43 -16.29
C LEU A 123 4.06 7.92 -17.46
N MET A 124 2.72 7.94 -17.32
CA MET A 124 1.81 7.39 -18.34
C MET A 124 1.82 8.18 -19.65
N ASN A 125 2.16 9.48 -19.61
CA ASN A 125 2.28 10.31 -20.81
C ASN A 125 3.65 10.16 -21.50
N ASN A 126 4.66 9.60 -20.83
CA ASN A 126 6.02 9.46 -21.32
C ASN A 126 6.46 7.99 -21.39
N LEU A 127 5.53 7.08 -21.76
CA LEU A 127 5.83 5.66 -21.88
C LEU A 127 6.78 5.36 -23.06
N PRO A 128 7.71 4.40 -22.93
CA PRO A 128 7.91 3.52 -21.78
C PRO A 128 8.65 4.19 -20.61
N GLY A 129 8.39 3.76 -19.37
CA GLY A 129 9.06 4.28 -18.19
C GLY A 129 9.00 3.38 -16.96
N ILE A 130 9.91 3.62 -16.02
CA ILE A 130 9.99 2.87 -14.74
C ILE A 130 9.10 3.56 -13.72
N LEU A 131 8.35 2.77 -12.94
CA LEU A 131 7.56 3.29 -11.84
C LEU A 131 8.47 4.02 -10.83
N PRO A 132 8.19 5.29 -10.44
CA PRO A 132 9.10 6.09 -9.64
C PRO A 132 9.43 5.50 -8.25
N LYS A 133 8.58 4.61 -7.76
CA LYS A 133 8.70 4.00 -6.44
C LYS A 133 8.69 2.47 -6.57
N PRO A 134 9.68 1.75 -6.01
CA PRO A 134 9.60 0.30 -5.91
C PRO A 134 8.43 -0.12 -5.01
N LEU A 135 7.90 -1.31 -5.26
CA LEU A 135 6.75 -1.86 -4.53
C LEU A 135 7.13 -3.12 -3.75
N TYR A 136 6.26 -3.49 -2.80
CA TYR A 136 6.31 -4.82 -2.20
C TYR A 136 5.83 -5.86 -3.21
N LYS A 137 6.26 -7.11 -3.06
CA LYS A 137 5.95 -8.20 -4.01
C LYS A 137 4.45 -8.28 -4.36
N HIS A 138 3.58 -8.33 -3.36
CA HIS A 138 2.13 -8.45 -3.54
C HIS A 138 1.53 -7.20 -4.21
N GLN A 139 1.98 -6.02 -3.78
CA GLN A 139 1.59 -4.74 -4.37
C GLN A 139 1.99 -4.67 -5.86
N ALA A 140 3.21 -5.11 -6.19
CA ALA A 140 3.70 -5.16 -7.57
C ALA A 140 2.88 -6.12 -8.46
N GLN A 141 2.60 -7.31 -7.94
CA GLN A 141 1.77 -8.30 -8.64
C GLN A 141 0.36 -7.78 -8.88
N ARG A 142 -0.25 -7.15 -7.86
CA ARG A 142 -1.59 -6.54 -7.98
C ARG A 142 -1.57 -5.45 -9.05
N LEU A 143 -0.58 -4.56 -9.03
CA LEU A 143 -0.45 -3.49 -10.02
C LEU A 143 -0.36 -4.06 -11.44
N LEU A 144 0.46 -5.09 -11.69
CA LEU A 144 0.57 -5.68 -13.02
C LEU A 144 -0.74 -6.29 -13.52
N ILE A 145 -1.48 -6.97 -12.65
CA ILE A 145 -2.79 -7.55 -12.98
C ILE A 145 -3.77 -6.43 -13.34
N THR A 146 -3.79 -5.36 -12.54
CA THR A 146 -4.73 -4.26 -12.72
C THR A 146 -4.39 -3.41 -13.94
N LEU A 147 -3.11 -3.11 -14.18
CA LEU A 147 -2.65 -2.45 -15.41
C LEU A 147 -3.03 -3.26 -16.66
N LYS A 148 -2.85 -4.59 -16.63
CA LYS A 148 -3.28 -5.45 -17.73
C LYS A 148 -4.79 -5.35 -18.00
N LYS A 149 -5.63 -5.27 -16.96
CA LYS A 149 -7.08 -5.05 -17.10
C LYS A 149 -7.41 -3.67 -17.69
N ALA A 150 -6.58 -2.67 -17.42
CA ALA A 150 -6.65 -1.34 -18.02
C ALA A 150 -6.00 -1.24 -19.42
N PHE A 151 -5.66 -2.38 -20.05
CA PHE A 151 -4.95 -2.46 -21.34
C PHE A 151 -3.55 -1.82 -21.35
N VAL A 152 -2.93 -1.65 -20.18
CA VAL A 152 -1.56 -1.16 -20.04
C VAL A 152 -0.60 -2.35 -19.97
N LYS A 153 0.41 -2.34 -20.83
CA LYS A 153 1.46 -3.36 -20.84
C LYS A 153 2.56 -2.97 -19.86
N ALA A 154 2.87 -3.86 -18.92
CA ALA A 154 3.91 -3.65 -17.92
C ALA A 154 4.54 -4.99 -17.51
N ARG A 155 5.75 -4.93 -16.92
CA ARG A 155 6.48 -6.11 -16.45
C ARG A 155 7.35 -5.80 -15.23
N LEU A 156 7.69 -6.83 -14.46
CA LEU A 156 8.71 -6.74 -13.41
C LEU A 156 10.09 -6.60 -14.05
N ILE A 157 10.96 -5.83 -13.39
CA ILE A 157 12.37 -5.77 -13.71
C ILE A 157 13.18 -6.10 -12.47
N ILE A 158 14.29 -6.82 -12.66
CA ILE A 158 15.27 -7.11 -11.61
C ILE A 158 16.30 -5.99 -11.69
N ASN A 159 16.48 -5.24 -10.60
CA ASN A 159 17.67 -4.41 -10.47
C ASN A 159 18.82 -5.35 -10.14
N ASN A 160 19.74 -5.52 -11.10
CA ASN A 160 21.06 -6.12 -10.86
C ASN A 160 21.93 -5.15 -10.07
#